data_AF-A0A2K6ADN8-F1
#
_entry.id   AF-A0A2K6ADN8-F1
#
_cell.length_a   1.000
_cell.length_b   1.000
_cell.length_c   1.000
_cell.angle_alpha   90.00
_cell.angle_beta   90.00
_cell.angle_gamma   90.00
#
_symmetry.space_group_name_H-M   'P 1'
#
loop_
_entity.id
_entity.type
_entity.pdbx_description
1 polymer ?
#
loop_
_entity_poly.entity_id
_entity_poly.type
_entity_poly.pdbx_seq_one_letter_code
_entity_poly.pdbx_strand_id
1 'polypeptide(L)'
;MKSDCSTSAAPFRGLGGPLRSSEPVRAAPARSPAVDLLEEAADLLVVHLDFRAALETCERAWQSLANHALPEEPAGTSLEVKCSLCVVGIQALAEMDRWQEVLSWVLQYYQVPEKLPPKVLELCILLYSKMQEPRAVLDVVGAWLQDPANQDLPEYGALAEFHVQRVLLPLGCLSEAEELVVGSAAFGEERRLDVLQAIHTARQQQQQEHSGSEEAQKPNEEASPSSLPFLYKLAELFRWIRKAASSRLYQLRIRD
;
A
#
# COMPACT_ATOMS: atom_id res chain seq x y z
N MET A 1 53.08 -63.75 50.07
CA MET A 1 53.24 -64.10 48.65
C MET A 1 51.92 -64.65 48.14
N LYS A 2 51.38 -64.01 47.09
CA LYS A 2 50.41 -64.50 46.07
C LYS A 2 48.99 -64.88 46.56
N SER A 3 47.96 -64.09 46.23
CA SER A 3 47.19 -64.09 44.94
C SER A 3 46.16 -65.24 44.94
N ASP A 4 44.85 -65.09 44.71
CA ASP A 4 44.12 -64.13 43.85
C ASP A 4 42.69 -63.83 44.35
N CYS A 5 42.24 -62.62 44.04
CA CYS A 5 40.87 -62.16 44.21
C CYS A 5 40.06 -62.58 42.97
N SER A 6 38.99 -63.37 43.16
CA SER A 6 38.03 -63.70 42.10
C SER A 6 36.70 -63.02 42.38
N THR A 7 36.47 -61.92 41.65
CA THR A 7 35.24 -61.14 41.64
C THR A 7 34.19 -61.82 40.75
N SER A 8 33.02 -62.09 41.31
CA SER A 8 31.84 -62.61 40.63
C SER A 8 31.04 -61.48 39.97
N ALA A 9 30.65 -61.67 38.70
CA ALA A 9 29.62 -60.92 37.96
C ALA A 9 28.30 -61.74 38.02
N ALA A 10 27.05 -61.24 37.96
CA ALA A 10 26.37 -59.95 37.74
C ALA A 10 24.93 -60.11 38.37
N PRO A 11 23.94 -59.18 38.32
CA PRO A 11 23.65 -58.23 37.24
C PRO A 11 23.25 -56.79 37.63
N PHE A 12 23.30 -55.96 36.60
CA PHE A 12 22.84 -54.59 36.46
C PHE A 12 21.49 -54.26 37.13
N ARG A 13 21.48 -53.22 37.98
CA ARG A 13 20.37 -52.25 38.05
C ARG A 13 20.94 -50.84 37.91
N GLY A 14 21.03 -50.39 36.67
CA GLY A 14 21.13 -48.97 36.37
C GLY A 14 19.74 -48.36 36.43
N LEU A 15 19.57 -47.33 37.26
CA LEU A 15 18.54 -46.30 37.09
C LEU A 15 19.15 -44.96 37.52
N GLY A 16 20.16 -44.53 36.76
CA GLY A 16 20.36 -43.11 36.51
C GLY A 16 19.23 -42.68 35.56
N GLY A 17 18.10 -42.25 36.14
CA GLY A 17 17.02 -41.64 35.39
C GLY A 17 17.40 -40.21 34.97
N PRO A 18 17.05 -39.76 33.76
CA PRO A 18 17.48 -38.46 33.24
C PRO A 18 17.01 -37.31 34.13
N LEU A 19 17.92 -36.36 34.39
CA LEU A 19 17.56 -35.03 34.86
C LEU A 19 16.53 -34.47 33.87
N ARG A 20 15.29 -34.32 34.33
CA ARG A 20 14.26 -33.55 33.62
C ARG A 20 14.70 -32.08 33.61
N SER A 21 15.51 -31.72 32.62
CA SER A 21 15.62 -30.34 32.18
C SER A 21 14.34 -30.00 31.43
N SER A 22 13.31 -29.60 32.18
CA SER A 22 12.18 -28.88 31.60
C SER A 22 12.63 -27.44 31.35
N GLU A 23 13.48 -27.24 30.35
CA GLU A 23 13.58 -25.91 29.73
C GLU A 23 12.23 -25.66 29.05
N PRO A 24 11.56 -24.53 29.33
CA PRO A 24 10.43 -24.14 28.51
C PRO A 24 10.98 -23.92 27.11
N VAL A 25 10.58 -24.78 26.17
CA VAL A 25 10.67 -24.46 24.74
C VAL A 25 10.04 -23.09 24.61
N ARG A 26 10.86 -22.06 24.33
CA ARG A 26 10.36 -20.74 23.99
C ARG A 26 9.51 -20.94 22.75
N ALA A 27 8.19 -21.04 22.94
CA ALA A 27 7.25 -21.02 21.85
C ALA A 27 7.54 -19.74 21.07
N ALA A 28 7.76 -19.86 19.76
CA ALA A 28 7.82 -18.70 18.89
C ALA A 28 6.57 -17.84 19.16
N PRO A 29 6.69 -16.51 19.13
CA PRO A 29 5.52 -15.64 19.31
C PRO A 29 4.44 -16.09 18.33
N ALA A 30 3.22 -16.30 18.85
CA ALA A 30 2.11 -16.73 18.04
C ALA A 30 1.88 -15.70 16.93
N ARG A 31 1.88 -16.13 15.67
CA ARG A 31 1.56 -15.25 14.54
C ARG A 31 0.18 -14.63 14.77
N SER A 32 0.07 -13.34 14.48
CA SER A 32 -1.21 -12.67 14.63
C SER A 32 -2.20 -13.19 13.57
N PRO A 33 -3.46 -13.45 13.94
CA PRO A 33 -4.47 -13.96 13.01
C PRO A 33 -4.70 -13.04 11.81
N ALA A 34 -4.41 -11.74 11.95
CA ALA A 34 -4.51 -10.79 10.84
C ALA A 34 -3.44 -11.00 9.76
N VAL A 35 -2.24 -11.49 10.11
CA VAL A 35 -1.18 -11.80 9.15
C VAL A 35 -1.55 -13.02 8.32
N ASP A 36 -2.07 -14.07 8.96
CA ASP A 36 -2.48 -15.29 8.25
C ASP A 36 -3.66 -14.99 7.28
N LEU A 37 -4.62 -14.15 7.71
CA LEU A 37 -5.71 -13.68 6.84
C LEU A 37 -5.22 -12.79 5.69
N LEU A 38 -4.18 -11.98 5.91
CA LEU A 38 -3.57 -11.19 4.83
C LEU A 38 -2.90 -12.10 3.79
N GLU A 39 -2.17 -13.14 4.22
CA GLU A 39 -1.58 -14.13 3.33
C GLU A 39 -2.68 -14.85 2.51
N GLU A 40 -3.76 -15.29 3.15
CA GLU A 40 -4.92 -15.90 2.50
C GLU A 40 -5.58 -14.95 1.47
N ALA A 41 -5.81 -13.68 1.85
CA ALA A 41 -6.40 -12.69 0.96
C ALA A 41 -5.54 -12.44 -0.28
N ALA A 42 -4.22 -12.41 -0.11
CA ALA A 42 -3.28 -12.26 -1.21
C ALA A 42 -3.31 -13.47 -2.15
N ASP A 43 -3.40 -14.69 -1.64
CA ASP A 43 -3.52 -15.91 -2.44
C ASP A 43 -4.84 -15.95 -3.21
N LEU A 44 -5.96 -15.60 -2.56
CA LEU A 44 -7.27 -15.47 -3.22
C LEU A 44 -7.22 -14.45 -4.36
N LEU A 45 -6.59 -13.30 -4.12
CA LEU A 45 -6.43 -12.24 -5.11
C LEU A 45 -5.55 -12.66 -6.30
N VAL A 46 -4.39 -13.27 -6.04
CA VAL A 46 -3.33 -13.46 -7.05
C VAL A 46 -3.39 -14.83 -7.72
N VAL A 47 -3.66 -15.89 -6.96
CA VAL A 47 -3.62 -17.28 -7.45
C VAL A 47 -5.00 -17.70 -7.93
N HIS A 48 -6.02 -17.45 -7.11
CA HIS A 48 -7.37 -17.92 -7.38
C HIS A 48 -8.20 -16.93 -8.21
N LEU A 49 -7.77 -15.65 -8.27
CA LEU A 49 -8.51 -14.56 -8.90
C LEU A 49 -9.94 -14.43 -8.33
N ASP A 50 -10.11 -14.81 -7.07
CA ASP A 50 -11.37 -14.66 -6.34
C ASP A 50 -11.36 -13.33 -5.59
N PHE A 51 -11.68 -12.27 -6.32
CA PHE A 51 -11.62 -10.90 -5.82
C PHE A 51 -12.63 -10.64 -4.70
N ARG A 52 -13.80 -11.30 -4.76
CA ARG A 52 -14.82 -11.17 -3.72
C ARG A 52 -14.33 -11.80 -2.42
N ALA A 53 -13.85 -13.04 -2.48
CA ALA A 53 -13.33 -13.73 -1.31
C ALA A 53 -12.09 -13.01 -0.75
N ALA A 54 -11.22 -12.47 -1.60
CA ALA A 54 -10.08 -11.67 -1.17
C ALA A 54 -10.51 -10.43 -0.37
N LEU A 55 -11.50 -9.67 -0.86
CA LEU A 55 -12.04 -8.49 -0.16
C LEU A 55 -12.67 -8.87 1.18
N GLU A 56 -13.54 -9.88 1.20
CA GLU A 56 -14.18 -10.37 2.44
C GLU A 56 -13.14 -10.84 3.46
N THR A 57 -12.05 -11.45 2.99
CA THR A 57 -10.92 -11.86 3.84
C THR A 57 -10.16 -10.67 4.40
N CYS A 58 -9.94 -9.61 3.61
CA CYS A 58 -9.37 -8.37 4.12
C CYS A 58 -10.24 -7.75 5.22
N GLU A 59 -11.56 -7.71 5.04
CA GLU A 59 -12.49 -7.17 6.04
C GLU A 59 -12.47 -7.96 7.35
N ARG A 60 -12.39 -9.29 7.27
CA ARG A 60 -12.16 -10.16 8.44
C ARG A 60 -10.84 -9.86 9.13
N ALA A 61 -9.76 -9.63 8.37
CA ALA A 61 -8.46 -9.28 8.94
C ALA A 61 -8.50 -7.94 9.68
N TRP A 62 -9.21 -6.95 9.15
CA TRP A 62 -9.44 -5.66 9.82
C TRP A 62 -10.20 -5.80 11.13
N GLN A 63 -11.25 -6.63 11.16
CA GLN A 63 -11.99 -6.94 12.39
C GLN A 63 -11.08 -7.62 13.42
N SER A 64 -10.22 -8.54 12.98
CA SER A 64 -9.22 -9.19 13.83
C SER A 64 -8.26 -8.17 14.46
N LEU A 65 -7.75 -7.22 13.67
CA LEU A 65 -6.88 -6.14 14.17
C LEU A 65 -7.59 -5.23 15.19
N ALA A 66 -8.87 -4.94 14.98
CA ALA A 66 -9.65 -4.13 15.92
C ALA A 66 -9.87 -4.85 17.27
N ASN A 67 -10.08 -6.16 17.24
CA ASN A 67 -10.31 -6.98 18.43
C ASN A 67 -9.02 -7.27 19.21
N HIS A 68 -7.86 -7.24 18.55
CA HIS A 68 -6.56 -7.59 19.12
C HIS A 68 -5.62 -6.39 19.32
N ALA A 69 -6.14 -5.19 19.53
CA ALA A 69 -5.37 -4.00 19.92
C ALA A 69 -4.80 -4.15 21.35
N LEU A 70 -3.92 -5.13 21.56
CA LEU A 70 -3.17 -5.35 22.79
C LEU A 70 -1.83 -4.61 22.71
N PRO A 71 -1.32 -4.08 23.84
CA PRO A 71 -0.13 -3.21 23.88
C PRO A 71 1.21 -3.87 23.51
N GLU A 72 1.24 -5.17 23.21
CA GLU A 72 2.47 -5.95 23.01
C GLU A 72 2.92 -6.07 21.53
N GLU A 73 2.10 -5.66 20.57
CA GLU A 73 2.49 -5.73 19.16
C GLU A 73 3.40 -4.54 18.79
N PRO A 74 4.57 -4.76 18.16
CA PRO A 74 5.41 -3.68 17.70
C PRO A 74 4.64 -2.82 16.70
N ALA A 75 4.46 -1.54 17.01
CA ALA A 75 3.61 -0.61 16.26
C ALA A 75 3.86 -0.60 14.74
N GLY A 76 5.09 -0.92 14.30
CA GLY A 76 5.47 -1.04 12.90
C GLY A 76 4.80 -2.20 12.15
N THR A 77 4.68 -3.37 12.76
CA THR A 77 4.12 -4.57 12.11
C THR A 77 2.62 -4.43 11.88
N SER A 78 1.89 -3.86 12.84
CA SER A 78 0.46 -3.58 12.69
C SER A 78 0.20 -2.59 11.54
N LEU A 79 1.02 -1.54 11.42
CA LEU A 79 0.89 -0.55 10.34
C LEU A 79 1.17 -1.15 8.95
N GLU A 80 2.19 -2.00 8.84
CA GLU A 80 2.54 -2.68 7.59
C GLU A 80 1.42 -3.64 7.13
N VAL A 81 0.83 -4.40 8.07
CA VAL A 81 -0.31 -5.28 7.78
C VAL A 81 -1.53 -4.47 7.33
N LYS A 82 -1.86 -3.38 8.03
CA LYS A 82 -2.95 -2.47 7.64
C LYS A 82 -2.76 -1.89 6.24
N CYS A 83 -1.55 -1.42 5.94
CA CYS A 83 -1.22 -0.91 4.61
C CYS A 83 -1.39 -2.00 3.56
N SER A 84 -0.88 -3.21 3.81
CA SER A 84 -0.98 -4.34 2.87
C SER A 84 -2.42 -4.79 2.63
N LEU A 85 -3.25 -4.84 3.69
CA LEU A 85 -4.68 -5.13 3.56
C LEU A 85 -5.40 -4.11 2.68
N CYS A 86 -5.06 -2.82 2.79
CA CYS A 86 -5.60 -1.81 1.89
C CYS A 86 -5.17 -2.04 0.45
N VAL A 87 -3.91 -2.39 0.19
CA VAL A 87 -3.45 -2.68 -1.18
C VAL A 87 -4.26 -3.82 -1.79
N VAL A 88 -4.44 -4.92 -1.06
CA VAL A 88 -5.21 -6.09 -1.52
C VAL A 88 -6.69 -5.73 -1.73
N GLY A 89 -7.31 -5.04 -0.78
CA GLY A 89 -8.73 -4.65 -0.87
C GLY A 89 -9.02 -3.64 -1.98
N ILE A 90 -8.16 -2.63 -2.17
CA ILE A 90 -8.25 -1.68 -3.29
C ILE A 90 -8.17 -2.43 -4.61
N GLN A 91 -7.22 -3.36 -4.73
CA GLN A 91 -7.08 -4.16 -5.95
C GLN A 91 -8.32 -5.00 -6.21
N ALA A 92 -8.83 -5.70 -5.20
CA ALA A 92 -10.04 -6.50 -5.33
C ALA A 92 -11.25 -5.66 -5.78
N LEU A 93 -11.45 -4.48 -5.19
CA LEU A 93 -12.51 -3.54 -5.59
C LEU A 93 -12.33 -3.08 -7.04
N ALA A 94 -11.10 -2.75 -7.45
CA ALA A 94 -10.81 -2.33 -8.82
C ALA A 94 -11.08 -3.45 -9.84
N GLU A 95 -10.70 -4.70 -9.56
CA GLU A 95 -10.94 -5.86 -10.44
C GLU A 95 -12.43 -6.23 -10.54
N MET A 96 -13.23 -5.89 -9.53
CA MET A 96 -14.69 -6.06 -9.55
C MET A 96 -15.46 -4.89 -10.20
N ASP A 97 -14.77 -3.92 -10.80
CA ASP A 97 -15.34 -2.66 -11.32
C ASP A 97 -16.11 -1.84 -10.25
N ARG A 98 -15.71 -1.99 -8.98
CA ARG A 98 -16.25 -1.30 -7.81
C ARG A 98 -15.29 -0.20 -7.32
N TRP A 99 -14.59 0.44 -8.24
CA TRP A 99 -13.52 1.40 -7.94
C TRP A 99 -14.05 2.67 -7.23
N GLN A 100 -15.31 3.05 -7.45
CA GLN A 100 -15.96 4.17 -6.79
C GLN A 100 -16.07 3.97 -5.28
N GLU A 101 -16.12 2.71 -4.82
CA GLU A 101 -16.26 2.37 -3.41
C GLU A 101 -14.93 2.45 -2.65
N VAL A 102 -13.79 2.53 -3.36
CA VAL A 102 -12.46 2.45 -2.77
C VAL A 102 -12.24 3.51 -1.69
N LEU A 103 -12.58 4.77 -1.94
CA LEU A 103 -12.33 5.83 -0.95
C LEU A 103 -13.17 5.63 0.30
N SER A 104 -14.47 5.36 0.16
CA SER A 104 -15.35 5.05 1.30
C SER A 104 -14.86 3.82 2.06
N TRP A 105 -14.42 2.78 1.34
CA TRP A 105 -13.97 1.52 1.94
C TRP A 105 -12.64 1.68 2.68
N VAL A 106 -11.70 2.49 2.21
CA VAL A 106 -10.46 2.75 2.95
C VAL A 106 -10.73 3.67 4.14
N LEU A 107 -11.49 4.75 3.94
CA LEU A 107 -11.75 5.75 4.97
C LEU A 107 -12.58 5.21 6.14
N GLN A 108 -13.37 4.14 5.95
CA GLN A 108 -14.06 3.49 7.08
C GLN A 108 -13.10 2.87 8.11
N TYR A 109 -11.83 2.67 7.77
CA TYR A 109 -10.82 2.10 8.68
C TYR A 109 -9.86 3.14 9.27
N TYR A 110 -9.54 4.18 8.50
CA TYR A 110 -8.64 5.26 8.93
C TYR A 110 -9.38 6.47 9.50
N GLN A 111 -10.70 6.53 9.31
CA GLN A 111 -11.64 7.58 9.70
C GLN A 111 -11.43 8.92 9.00
N VAL A 112 -10.19 9.38 8.92
CA VAL A 112 -9.83 10.68 8.36
C VAL A 112 -8.72 10.54 7.31
N PRO A 113 -8.75 11.35 6.22
CA PRO A 113 -7.78 11.27 5.13
C PRO A 113 -6.32 11.39 5.56
N GLU A 114 -6.04 12.22 6.56
CA GLU A 114 -4.70 12.56 7.05
C GLU A 114 -3.96 11.36 7.65
N LYS A 115 -4.70 10.34 8.08
CA LYS A 115 -4.14 9.09 8.63
C LYS A 115 -3.87 8.02 7.58
N LEU A 116 -4.19 8.28 6.31
CA LEU A 116 -3.91 7.34 5.23
C LEU A 116 -2.40 7.12 5.07
N PRO A 117 -1.95 5.86 4.96
CA PRO A 117 -0.56 5.59 4.62
C PRO A 117 -0.22 6.17 3.24
N PRO A 118 0.99 6.72 3.03
CA PRO A 118 1.40 7.32 1.75
C PRO A 118 1.12 6.41 0.54
N LYS A 119 1.44 5.12 0.67
CA LYS A 119 1.25 4.13 -0.39
C LYS A 119 -0.23 3.91 -0.74
N VAL A 120 -1.12 3.97 0.25
CA VAL A 120 -2.56 3.81 0.04
C VAL A 120 -3.11 5.02 -0.71
N LEU A 121 -2.70 6.22 -0.30
CA LEU A 121 -3.09 7.46 -0.98
C LEU A 121 -2.61 7.49 -2.45
N GLU A 122 -1.35 7.11 -2.69
CA GLU A 122 -0.78 6.99 -4.04
C GLU A 122 -1.61 6.07 -4.94
N LEU A 123 -2.02 4.90 -4.43
CA LEU A 123 -2.86 3.96 -5.19
C LEU A 123 -4.24 4.54 -5.50
N CYS A 124 -4.86 5.25 -4.55
CA CYS A 124 -6.12 5.95 -4.79
C CYS A 124 -5.95 7.00 -5.91
N ILE A 125 -4.92 7.85 -5.87
CA ILE A 125 -4.65 8.84 -6.93
C ILE A 125 -4.51 8.16 -8.29
N LEU A 126 -3.71 7.09 -8.37
CA LEU A 126 -3.48 6.35 -9.61
C LEU A 126 -4.76 5.74 -10.18
N LEU A 127 -5.59 5.13 -9.32
CA LEU A 127 -6.85 4.52 -9.72
C LEU A 127 -7.83 5.56 -10.26
N TYR A 128 -8.08 6.64 -9.53
CA TYR A 128 -9.06 7.65 -9.94
C TYR A 128 -8.59 8.47 -11.14
N SER A 129 -7.28 8.73 -11.25
CA SER A 129 -6.70 9.31 -12.46
C SER A 129 -6.90 8.41 -13.69
N LYS A 130 -6.73 7.08 -13.54
CA LYS A 130 -7.00 6.12 -14.62
C LYS A 130 -8.46 6.13 -15.05
N MET A 131 -9.38 6.19 -14.09
CA MET A 131 -10.82 6.21 -14.37
C MET A 131 -11.31 7.57 -14.88
N GLN A 132 -10.40 8.53 -15.13
CA GLN A 132 -10.69 9.89 -15.57
C GLN A 132 -11.60 10.66 -14.61
N GLU A 133 -11.59 10.27 -13.33
CA GLU A 133 -12.34 10.90 -12.26
C GLU A 133 -11.40 11.41 -11.15
N PRO A 134 -10.36 12.19 -11.47
CA PRO A 134 -9.42 12.69 -10.46
C PRO A 134 -10.09 13.62 -9.44
N ARG A 135 -11.25 14.19 -9.75
CA ARG A 135 -12.01 15.05 -8.83
C ARG A 135 -12.38 14.32 -7.54
N ALA A 136 -12.66 13.02 -7.61
CA ALA A 136 -13.08 12.25 -6.43
C ALA A 136 -12.00 12.11 -5.35
N VAL A 137 -10.71 12.25 -5.71
CA VAL A 137 -9.59 12.20 -4.76
C VAL A 137 -9.11 13.59 -4.32
N LEU A 138 -9.63 14.68 -4.89
CA LEU A 138 -9.15 16.04 -4.66
C LEU A 138 -9.12 16.39 -3.17
N ASP A 139 -10.25 16.26 -2.49
CA ASP A 139 -10.39 16.64 -1.08
C ASP A 139 -9.56 15.73 -0.15
N VAL A 140 -9.50 14.43 -0.46
CA VAL A 140 -8.74 13.44 0.32
C VAL A 140 -7.25 13.74 0.27
N VAL A 141 -6.71 14.00 -0.92
CA VAL A 141 -5.29 14.30 -1.10
C VAL A 141 -4.96 15.69 -0.56
N GLY A 142 -5.85 16.66 -0.76
CA GLY A 142 -5.70 18.02 -0.21
C GLY A 142 -5.60 18.02 1.31
N ALA A 143 -6.51 17.33 2.00
CA ALA A 143 -6.46 17.17 3.45
C ALA A 143 -5.16 16.51 3.92
N TRP A 144 -4.73 15.44 3.24
CA TRP A 144 -3.49 14.75 3.57
C TRP A 144 -2.25 15.63 3.43
N LEU A 145 -2.17 16.44 2.36
CA LEU A 145 -1.05 17.35 2.10
C LEU A 145 -1.03 18.55 3.07
N GLN A 146 -2.19 18.99 3.56
CA GLN A 146 -2.28 20.11 4.50
C GLN A 146 -1.92 19.71 5.94
N ASP A 147 -1.95 18.42 6.29
CA ASP A 147 -1.60 17.96 7.63
C ASP A 147 -0.09 18.13 7.91
N PRO A 148 0.30 18.89 8.96
CA PRO A 148 1.71 19.10 9.31
C PRO A 148 2.48 17.80 9.60
N ALA A 149 1.82 16.77 10.12
CA ALA A 149 2.46 15.49 10.44
C ALA A 149 2.92 14.73 9.20
N ASN A 150 2.35 15.04 8.03
CA ASN A 150 2.70 14.40 6.77
C ASN A 150 3.83 15.12 6.02
N GLN A 151 4.10 16.39 6.33
CA GLN A 151 5.08 17.22 5.59
C GLN A 151 6.53 16.74 5.78
N ASP A 152 6.83 16.10 6.91
CA ASP A 152 8.15 15.55 7.22
C ASP A 152 8.36 14.14 6.62
N LEU A 153 7.34 13.55 5.99
CA LEU A 153 7.44 12.22 5.42
C LEU A 153 8.31 12.23 4.14
N PRO A 154 9.16 11.21 3.93
CA PRO A 154 10.00 11.14 2.74
C PRO A 154 9.16 11.00 1.45
N GLU A 155 7.95 10.45 1.52
CA GLU A 155 7.03 10.31 0.40
C GLU A 155 6.26 11.60 0.07
N TYR A 156 6.25 12.61 0.95
CA TYR A 156 5.43 13.81 0.79
C TYR A 156 5.69 14.54 -0.53
N GLY A 157 6.96 14.78 -0.85
CA GLY A 157 7.33 15.48 -2.09
C GLY A 157 6.87 14.74 -3.35
N ALA A 158 6.97 13.42 -3.36
CA ALA A 158 6.48 12.60 -4.47
C ALA A 158 4.94 12.64 -4.57
N LEU A 159 4.24 12.54 -3.44
CA LEU A 159 2.77 12.62 -3.40
C LEU A 159 2.24 14.00 -3.82
N ALA A 160 2.91 15.07 -3.40
CA ALA A 160 2.57 16.43 -3.82
C ALA A 160 2.74 16.61 -5.34
N GLU A 161 3.82 16.08 -5.91
CA GLU A 161 4.02 16.06 -7.37
C GLU A 161 2.92 15.27 -8.08
N PHE A 162 2.61 14.07 -7.57
CA PHE A 162 1.52 13.23 -8.09
C PHE A 162 0.18 13.97 -8.06
N HIS A 163 -0.12 14.69 -6.98
CA HIS A 163 -1.32 15.47 -6.85
C HIS A 163 -1.41 16.56 -7.92
N VAL A 164 -0.34 17.31 -8.15
CA VAL A 164 -0.29 18.32 -9.22
C VAL A 164 -0.55 17.68 -10.57
N GLN A 165 0.21 16.64 -10.93
CA GLN A 165 0.18 16.06 -12.27
C GLN A 165 -1.11 15.28 -12.58
N ARG A 166 -1.67 14.59 -11.58
CA ARG A 166 -2.76 13.63 -11.78
C ARG A 166 -4.11 14.13 -11.32
N VAL A 167 -4.14 15.20 -10.52
CA VAL A 167 -5.38 15.76 -9.97
C VAL A 167 -5.54 17.21 -10.41
N LEU A 168 -4.63 18.11 -10.02
CA LEU A 168 -4.84 19.54 -10.22
C LEU A 168 -4.76 19.95 -11.69
N LEU A 169 -3.74 19.49 -12.44
CA LEU A 169 -3.60 19.82 -13.86
C LEU A 169 -4.78 19.32 -14.71
N PRO A 170 -5.23 18.03 -14.61
CA PRO A 170 -6.39 17.56 -15.35
C PRO A 170 -7.70 18.27 -15.00
N LEU A 171 -7.84 18.78 -13.77
CA LEU A 171 -9.01 19.54 -13.34
C LEU A 171 -8.94 21.04 -13.70
N GLY A 172 -7.79 21.51 -14.20
CA GLY A 172 -7.56 22.93 -14.49
C GLY A 172 -7.35 23.80 -13.25
N CYS A 173 -7.08 23.20 -12.10
CA CYS A 173 -6.76 23.87 -10.82
C CYS A 173 -5.32 24.40 -10.81
N LEU A 174 -5.01 25.31 -11.75
CA LEU A 174 -3.64 25.76 -12.01
C LEU A 174 -3.09 26.66 -10.90
N SER A 175 -3.95 27.46 -10.26
CA SER A 175 -3.55 28.32 -9.15
C SER A 175 -3.18 27.49 -7.92
N GLU A 176 -4.02 26.52 -7.55
CA GLU A 176 -3.71 25.61 -6.44
C GLU A 176 -2.43 24.80 -6.71
N ALA A 177 -2.19 24.40 -7.96
CA ALA A 177 -0.97 23.69 -8.35
C ALA A 177 0.29 24.54 -8.18
N GLU A 178 0.24 25.81 -8.59
CA GLU A 178 1.37 26.74 -8.46
C GLU A 178 1.68 27.05 -7.00
N GLU A 179 0.65 27.32 -6.18
CA GLU A 179 0.79 27.58 -4.75
C GLU A 179 1.44 26.39 -4.02
N LEU A 180 0.99 25.16 -4.30
CA LEU A 180 1.55 23.96 -3.69
C LEU A 180 3.05 23.79 -4.00
N VAL A 181 3.46 24.03 -5.25
CA VAL A 181 4.85 23.85 -5.71
C VAL A 181 5.78 24.93 -5.16
N VAL A 182 5.31 26.18 -5.10
CA VAL A 182 6.07 27.30 -4.53
C VAL A 182 6.16 27.19 -3.01
N GLY A 183 5.07 26.82 -2.34
CA GLY A 183 4.98 26.78 -0.88
C GLY A 183 5.64 25.56 -0.21
N SER A 184 5.87 24.46 -0.94
CA SER A 184 6.38 23.22 -0.36
C SER A 184 7.90 23.08 -0.51
N ALA A 185 8.65 23.06 0.60
CA ALA A 185 10.09 22.79 0.57
C ALA A 185 10.46 21.36 0.10
N ALA A 186 9.50 20.45 0.01
CA ALA A 186 9.73 19.05 -0.34
C ALA A 186 10.04 18.83 -1.84
N PHE A 187 9.75 19.80 -2.70
CA PHE A 187 10.18 19.77 -4.09
C PHE A 187 11.66 20.12 -4.18
N GLY A 188 12.48 19.18 -4.67
CA GLY A 188 13.85 19.47 -5.09
C GLY A 188 13.85 20.49 -6.24
N GLU A 189 14.93 21.25 -6.40
CA GLU A 189 15.01 22.36 -7.37
C GLU A 189 14.68 21.93 -8.81
N GLU A 190 15.28 20.82 -9.28
CA GLU A 190 15.03 20.27 -10.62
C GLU A 190 13.56 19.91 -10.83
N ARG A 191 12.98 19.10 -9.92
CA ARG A 191 11.57 18.70 -9.98
C ARG A 191 10.61 19.88 -9.89
N ARG A 192 10.93 20.91 -9.09
CA ARG A 192 10.13 22.13 -8.99
C ARG A 192 10.04 22.83 -10.35
N LEU A 193 11.15 22.95 -11.07
CA LEU A 193 11.18 23.57 -12.39
C LEU A 193 10.34 22.79 -13.40
N ASP A 194 10.47 21.47 -13.42
CA ASP A 194 9.70 20.60 -14.32
C ASP A 194 8.19 20.75 -14.09
N VAL A 195 7.75 20.75 -12.83
CA VAL A 195 6.33 20.88 -12.48
C VAL A 195 5.80 22.29 -12.83
N LEU A 196 6.56 23.35 -12.56
CA LEU A 196 6.19 24.71 -12.95
C LEU A 196 6.08 24.87 -14.47
N GLN A 197 6.99 24.24 -15.24
CA GLN A 197 6.92 24.24 -16.69
C GLN A 197 5.67 23.51 -17.20
N ALA A 198 5.28 22.39 -16.57
CA ALA A 198 4.04 21.70 -16.88
C ALA A 198 2.81 22.58 -16.59
N ILE A 199 2.76 23.28 -15.46
CA ILE A 199 1.69 24.23 -15.11
C ILE A 199 1.59 25.36 -16.15
N HIS A 200 2.72 25.95 -16.52
CA HIS A 200 2.75 27.01 -17.53
C HIS A 200 2.25 26.52 -18.90
N THR A 201 2.65 25.31 -19.31
CA THR A 201 2.18 24.69 -20.56
C THR A 201 0.67 24.46 -20.53
N ALA A 202 0.12 23.93 -19.42
CA ALA A 202 -1.31 23.75 -19.25
C ALA A 202 -2.09 25.09 -19.29
N ARG A 203 -1.53 26.14 -18.69
CA ARG A 203 -2.10 27.49 -18.72
C ARG A 203 -2.19 28.04 -20.14
N GLN A 204 -1.15 27.84 -20.96
CA GLN A 204 -1.14 28.26 -22.36
C GLN A 204 -2.18 27.50 -23.19
N GLN A 205 -2.31 26.18 -22.98
CA GLN A 205 -3.30 25.35 -23.67
C GLN A 205 -4.73 25.82 -23.36
N GLN A 206 -5.04 26.08 -22.09
CA GLN A 206 -6.34 26.64 -21.71
C GLN A 206 -6.59 27.99 -22.37
N GLN A 207 -5.62 28.91 -22.37
CA GLN A 207 -5.78 30.22 -23.01
C GLN A 207 -6.02 30.12 -24.52
N GLN A 208 -5.41 29.14 -25.20
CA GLN A 208 -5.62 28.89 -26.63
C GLN A 208 -7.00 28.28 -26.91
N GLU A 209 -7.48 27.35 -26.10
CA GLU A 209 -8.84 26.79 -26.21
C GLU A 209 -9.92 27.86 -26.00
N HIS A 210 -9.70 28.80 -25.08
CA HIS A 210 -10.62 29.90 -24.83
C HIS A 210 -10.54 31.01 -25.89
N SER A 211 -9.38 31.23 -26.51
CA SER A 211 -9.22 32.22 -27.59
C SER A 211 -9.65 31.69 -28.97
N GLY A 212 -9.71 30.36 -29.16
CA GLY A 212 -10.16 29.72 -30.39
C GLY A 212 -11.69 29.54 -30.49
N SER A 213 -12.47 30.02 -29.52
CA SER A 213 -13.90 29.74 -29.41
C SER A 213 -14.85 30.77 -30.08
N GLU A 214 -14.35 31.63 -30.96
CA GLU A 214 -15.20 32.59 -31.72
C GLU A 214 -15.57 32.16 -33.17
N GLU A 215 -15.17 30.97 -33.66
CA GLU A 215 -15.67 30.48 -34.96
C GLU A 215 -16.14 29.00 -34.93
N ALA A 216 -17.47 28.85 -35.04
CA ALA A 216 -18.22 27.77 -35.67
C ALA A 216 -18.11 26.28 -35.18
N GLN A 217 -19.30 25.77 -34.84
CA GLN A 217 -19.72 24.39 -34.51
C GLN A 217 -19.12 23.22 -35.32
N LYS A 218 -18.81 22.10 -34.62
CA LYS A 218 -19.32 20.73 -34.90
C LYS A 218 -18.94 19.75 -33.77
N PRO A 219 -19.83 18.83 -33.34
CA PRO A 219 -19.44 17.75 -32.43
C PRO A 219 -18.79 16.64 -33.27
N ASN A 220 -17.47 16.52 -33.18
CA ASN A 220 -16.77 15.32 -33.63
C ASN A 220 -16.60 14.39 -32.43
N GLU A 221 -17.43 13.35 -32.39
CA GLU A 221 -17.06 12.06 -31.82
C GLU A 221 -15.75 11.62 -32.46
N GLU A 222 -14.63 11.70 -31.73
CA GLU A 222 -13.38 11.08 -32.13
C GLU A 222 -12.83 10.20 -31.01
N ALA A 223 -12.98 8.90 -31.27
CA ALA A 223 -12.06 7.80 -30.98
C ALA A 223 -11.40 7.78 -29.60
N SER A 224 -11.93 6.92 -28.73
CA SER A 224 -11.21 6.40 -27.57
C SER A 224 -9.79 5.95 -27.97
N PRO A 225 -8.72 6.48 -27.36
CA PRO A 225 -7.40 5.92 -27.52
C PRO A 225 -7.39 4.54 -26.85
N SER A 226 -7.08 3.52 -27.65
CA SER A 226 -7.07 2.12 -27.25
C SER A 226 -6.19 1.90 -26.00
N SER A 227 -6.86 1.45 -24.92
CA SER A 227 -6.42 1.34 -23.53
C SER A 227 -5.41 0.21 -23.23
N LEU A 228 -4.88 -0.46 -24.26
CA LEU A 228 -4.04 -1.65 -24.12
C LEU A 228 -2.61 -1.40 -23.58
N PRO A 229 -1.89 -0.32 -23.96
CA PRO A 229 -0.53 -0.09 -23.45
C PRO A 229 -0.46 0.28 -21.96
N PHE A 230 -1.55 0.85 -21.43
CA PHE A 230 -1.61 1.35 -20.04
C PHE A 230 -1.99 0.25 -19.03
N LEU A 231 -2.85 -0.70 -19.42
CA LEU A 231 -3.12 -1.91 -18.63
C LEU A 231 -1.87 -2.76 -18.45
N TYR A 232 -1.03 -2.85 -19.48
CA TYR A 232 0.29 -3.49 -19.37
C TYR A 232 1.23 -2.73 -18.42
N LYS A 233 1.20 -1.39 -18.40
CA LYS A 233 2.01 -0.57 -17.47
C LYS A 233 1.54 -0.65 -16.02
N LEU A 234 0.24 -0.77 -15.77
CA LEU A 234 -0.27 -1.07 -14.43
C LEU A 234 0.10 -2.49 -14.02
N ALA A 235 -0.06 -3.47 -14.91
CA ALA A 235 0.40 -4.83 -14.65
C ALA A 235 1.93 -4.91 -14.42
N GLU A 236 2.75 -4.08 -15.07
CA GLU A 236 4.19 -3.91 -14.81
C GLU A 236 4.46 -3.29 -13.44
N LEU A 237 3.73 -2.24 -13.06
CA LEU A 237 3.80 -1.62 -11.73
C LEU A 237 3.40 -2.62 -10.63
N PHE A 238 2.34 -3.40 -10.87
CA PHE A 238 1.91 -4.49 -10.01
C PHE A 238 2.92 -5.64 -9.99
N ARG A 239 3.61 -5.95 -11.10
CA ARG A 239 4.68 -6.95 -11.14
C ARG A 239 5.93 -6.49 -10.40
N TRP A 240 6.22 -5.19 -10.42
CA TRP A 240 7.29 -4.56 -9.64
C TRP A 240 6.96 -4.59 -8.14
N ILE A 241 5.72 -4.24 -7.75
CA ILE A 241 5.21 -4.38 -6.37
C ILE A 241 5.28 -5.85 -5.94
N ARG A 242 4.84 -6.79 -6.80
CA ARG A 242 4.92 -8.24 -6.57
C ARG A 242 6.35 -8.72 -6.36
N LYS A 243 7.33 -8.18 -7.09
CA LYS A 243 8.77 -8.52 -6.96
C LYS A 243 9.38 -7.91 -5.70
N ALA A 244 8.95 -6.72 -5.29
CA ALA A 244 9.38 -6.05 -4.06
C ALA A 244 8.81 -6.71 -2.80
N ALA A 245 7.52 -7.08 -2.82
CA ALA A 245 6.84 -7.78 -1.73
C ALA A 245 7.40 -9.19 -1.54
N SER A 246 7.58 -9.96 -2.62
CA SER A 246 8.24 -11.27 -2.54
C SER A 246 9.68 -11.15 -2.02
N SER A 247 10.44 -10.16 -2.45
CA SER A 247 11.82 -9.96 -1.95
C SER A 247 11.90 -9.59 -0.46
N ARG A 248 10.93 -8.82 0.08
CA ARG A 248 10.84 -8.50 1.52
C ARG A 248 10.33 -9.67 2.34
N LEU A 249 9.34 -10.43 1.84
CA LEU A 249 8.85 -11.64 2.48
C LEU A 249 9.89 -12.78 2.46
N TYR A 250 10.70 -12.88 1.40
CA TYR A 250 11.87 -13.78 1.37
C TYR A 250 13.00 -13.29 2.29
N GLN A 251 13.21 -11.98 2.47
CA GLN A 251 14.19 -11.46 3.44
C GLN A 251 13.76 -11.70 4.90
N LEU A 252 12.45 -11.65 5.20
CA LEU A 252 11.92 -12.08 6.49
C LEU A 252 12.14 -13.59 6.72
N ARG A 253 12.06 -14.41 5.66
CA ARG A 253 12.27 -15.87 5.73
C ARG A 253 13.74 -16.30 5.82
N ILE A 254 14.70 -15.43 5.48
CA ILE A 254 16.15 -15.72 5.53
C ILE A 254 16.78 -15.28 6.87
N ARG A 255 16.00 -14.59 7.73
CA ARG A 255 16.46 -14.10 9.04
C ARG A 255 15.76 -14.80 10.22
N ASP A 256 15.32 -16.04 10.00
CA ASP A 256 14.96 -17.02 11.05
C ASP A 256 16.00 -18.15 11.07
#